data_AF-A0A8A1MG63-F1
#
_entry.id   AF-A0A8A1MG63-F1
#
_cell.length_a   1.000
_cell.length_b   1.000
_cell.length_c   1.000
_cell.angle_alpha   90.00
_cell.angle_beta   90.00
_cell.angle_gamma   90.00
#
_symmetry.space_group_name_H-M   'P 1'
#
loop_
_entity.id
_entity.type
_entity.pdbx_description
1 polymer ?
#
loop_
_entity_poly.entity_id
_entity_poly.type
_entity_poly.pdbx_seq_one_letter_code
_entity_poly.pdbx_strand_id
1 'polypeptide(L)'
;MYVVVVRLKDEDKIVDLPTMPRIASDDSSIRHGATRHVDYMTHDWKEEDIWGSWQYVVTRRILYSESSRLENALWRSWAKLKFCLSTITPGSLGWWKDCDITWLYGPLNSNSEHYPPTPPTAPPFRAQFFP
;
A
#
# COMPACT_ATOMS: atom_id res chain seq x y z
N MET A 1 31.24 1.76 -54.69
CA MET A 1 30.77 0.41 -55.06
C MET A 1 31.17 -0.52 -53.93
N TYR A 2 30.25 -0.91 -53.06
CA TYR A 2 30.53 -1.80 -51.93
C TYR A 2 30.04 -3.20 -52.33
N VAL A 3 30.92 -4.19 -52.28
CA VAL A 3 30.56 -5.59 -52.57
C VAL A 3 30.16 -6.23 -51.24
N VAL A 4 28.87 -6.54 -51.09
CA VAL A 4 28.37 -7.32 -49.96
C VAL A 4 28.71 -8.78 -50.24
N VAL A 5 29.61 -9.36 -49.44
CA VAL A 5 29.86 -10.81 -49.46
C VAL A 5 29.19 -11.42 -48.25
N VAL A 6 28.02 -12.02 -48.45
CA VAL A 6 27.33 -12.84 -47.46
C VAL A 6 27.85 -14.27 -47.61
N ARG A 7 28.63 -14.75 -46.64
CA ARG A 7 28.99 -16.16 -46.51
C ARG A 7 28.24 -16.71 -45.30
N LEU A 8 27.08 -17.32 -45.56
CA LEU A 8 26.38 -18.19 -44.62
C LEU A 8 26.98 -19.59 -44.71
N LYS A 9 27.23 -20.19 -43.54
CA LYS A 9 27.40 -21.63 -43.18
C LYS A 9 28.60 -21.82 -42.24
N ASP A 10 28.51 -22.52 -41.11
CA ASP A 10 27.58 -23.56 -40.65
C ASP A 10 27.53 -23.59 -39.10
N GLU A 11 26.55 -24.35 -38.60
CA GLU A 11 26.53 -25.13 -37.35
C GLU A 11 25.60 -24.63 -36.22
N ASP A 12 24.45 -25.29 -36.19
CA ASP A 12 23.45 -25.31 -35.12
C ASP A 12 24.08 -25.71 -33.78
N LYS A 13 24.49 -24.72 -33.00
CA LYS A 13 24.63 -24.87 -31.56
C LYS A 13 23.28 -24.56 -30.94
N ILE A 14 22.54 -25.59 -30.57
CA ILE A 14 21.42 -25.48 -29.63
C ILE A 14 22.02 -24.88 -28.35
N VAL A 15 21.87 -23.58 -28.19
CA VAL A 15 22.13 -22.92 -26.92
C VAL A 15 20.99 -23.35 -26.03
N ASP A 16 21.27 -24.19 -25.03
CA ASP A 16 20.35 -24.43 -23.92
C ASP A 16 20.00 -23.07 -23.32
N LEU A 17 18.85 -22.53 -23.71
CA LEU A 17 18.31 -21.31 -23.16
C LEU A 17 18.11 -21.59 -21.67
N PRO A 18 18.69 -20.79 -20.75
CA PRO A 18 18.47 -21.01 -19.34
C PRO A 18 16.96 -20.93 -19.12
N THR A 19 16.37 -22.03 -18.69
CA THR A 19 14.98 -22.08 -18.22
C THR A 19 14.78 -20.88 -17.32
N MET A 20 14.02 -19.89 -17.80
CA MET A 20 13.72 -18.69 -17.03
C MET A 20 13.20 -19.17 -15.67
N PRO A 21 13.87 -18.83 -14.55
CA PRO A 21 13.36 -19.19 -13.25
C PRO A 21 11.95 -18.61 -13.16
N ARG A 22 10.98 -19.42 -12.72
CA ARG A 22 9.63 -18.92 -12.44
C ARG A 22 9.80 -17.84 -11.39
N ILE A 23 9.79 -16.58 -11.81
CA ILE A 23 9.75 -15.44 -10.90
C ILE A 23 8.42 -15.60 -10.17
N ALA A 24 8.48 -15.97 -8.89
CA ALA A 24 7.30 -15.93 -8.05
C ALA A 24 6.75 -14.51 -8.19
N SER A 25 5.50 -14.38 -8.63
CA SER A 25 4.83 -13.08 -8.62
C SER A 25 4.80 -12.64 -7.18
N ASP A 26 5.47 -11.54 -6.89
CA ASP A 26 5.43 -10.92 -5.58
C ASP A 26 3.99 -10.46 -5.32
N ASP A 27 3.44 -10.87 -4.18
CA ASP A 27 2.08 -10.51 -3.75
C ASP A 27 1.93 -8.97 -3.62
N SER A 28 3.04 -8.21 -3.65
CA SER A 28 3.06 -6.74 -3.76
C SER A 28 2.39 -6.17 -5.04
N SER A 29 2.09 -7.02 -6.01
CA SER A 29 1.37 -6.65 -7.24
C SER A 29 -0.15 -6.48 -7.04
N ILE A 30 -0.72 -7.03 -5.97
CA ILE A 30 -2.13 -6.84 -5.61
C ILE A 30 -2.30 -5.46 -4.95
N ARG A 31 -2.43 -4.43 -5.78
CA ARG A 31 -2.54 -3.04 -5.33
C ARG A 31 -4.01 -2.60 -5.30
N HIS A 32 -4.61 -2.65 -4.13
CA HIS A 32 -5.87 -1.96 -3.90
C HIS A 32 -5.64 -0.43 -3.92
N GLY A 33 -6.57 0.32 -4.52
CA GLY A 33 -6.53 1.79 -4.47
C GLY A 33 -6.63 2.28 -3.01
N ALA A 34 -6.23 3.53 -2.75
CA ALA A 34 -6.43 4.12 -1.43
C ALA A 34 -7.93 4.03 -1.06
N THR A 35 -8.23 3.36 0.03
CA THR A 35 -9.59 3.03 0.46
C THR A 35 -10.36 4.29 0.86
N ARG A 36 -9.66 5.22 1.52
CA ARG A 36 -10.22 6.50 2.01
C ARG A 36 -9.11 7.51 2.24
N HIS A 37 -9.46 8.75 2.59
CA HIS A 37 -8.50 9.70 3.14
C HIS A 37 -8.68 9.83 4.67
N VAL A 38 -7.58 10.07 5.39
CA VAL A 38 -7.55 10.20 6.85
C VAL A 38 -6.63 11.33 7.28
N ASP A 39 -6.83 11.85 8.48
CA ASP A 39 -5.88 12.79 9.10
C ASP A 39 -4.72 12.01 9.72
N TYR A 40 -3.53 12.16 9.13
CA TYR A 40 -2.33 11.39 9.49
C TYR A 40 -1.83 11.68 10.91
N MET A 41 -2.19 12.84 11.49
CA MET A 41 -1.75 13.25 12.82
C MET A 41 -2.52 12.59 13.97
N THR A 42 -3.77 12.20 13.70
CA THR A 42 -4.68 11.68 14.73
C THR A 42 -5.14 10.24 14.44
N HIS A 43 -4.78 9.69 13.27
CA HIS A 43 -5.17 8.34 12.90
C HIS A 43 -4.53 7.28 13.81
N ASP A 44 -5.34 6.28 14.17
CA ASP A 44 -4.88 5.09 14.87
C ASP A 44 -4.28 4.11 13.87
N TRP A 45 -2.94 4.06 13.84
CA TRP A 45 -2.18 3.38 12.80
C TRP A 45 -1.88 1.92 13.15
N LYS A 46 -2.10 1.04 12.17
CA LYS A 46 -1.58 -0.34 12.16
C LYS A 46 -0.33 -0.44 11.28
N GLU A 47 0.57 -1.37 11.56
CA GLU A 47 1.84 -1.49 10.83
C GLU A 47 1.61 -1.75 9.33
N GLU A 48 0.60 -2.55 8.99
CA GLU A 48 0.25 -2.89 7.61
C GLU A 48 -0.30 -1.68 6.84
N ASP A 49 -1.16 -0.90 7.51
CA ASP A 49 -1.76 0.31 6.95
C ASP A 49 -0.68 1.40 6.72
N ILE A 50 0.33 1.49 7.60
CA ILE A 50 1.45 2.42 7.44
C ILE A 50 2.29 2.03 6.22
N TRP A 51 2.66 0.76 6.09
CA TRP A 51 3.46 0.29 4.96
C TRP A 51 2.73 0.52 3.63
N GLY A 52 1.46 0.12 3.55
CA GLY A 52 0.64 0.28 2.36
C GLY A 52 0.45 1.75 1.97
N SER A 53 0.23 2.62 2.96
CA SER A 53 0.03 4.07 2.74
C SER A 53 1.33 4.76 2.35
N TRP A 54 2.46 4.39 2.98
CA TRP A 54 3.77 4.91 2.62
C TRP A 54 4.14 4.56 1.17
N GLN A 55 3.97 3.31 0.78
CA GLN A 55 4.20 2.89 -0.60
C GLN A 55 3.30 3.67 -1.57
N TYR A 56 2.03 3.89 -1.21
CA TYR A 56 1.08 4.65 -2.02
C TYR A 56 1.52 6.11 -2.22
N VAL A 57 1.90 6.79 -1.13
CA VAL A 57 2.37 8.18 -1.16
C VAL A 57 3.68 8.29 -1.93
N VAL A 58 4.65 7.40 -1.67
CA VAL A 58 5.97 7.42 -2.32
C VAL A 58 5.86 7.19 -3.83
N THR A 59 5.02 6.25 -4.26
CA THR A 59 4.79 5.97 -5.69
C THR A 59 4.14 7.18 -6.39
N ARG A 60 3.44 8.04 -5.65
CA ARG A 60 2.65 9.16 -6.17
C ARG A 60 3.08 10.52 -5.63
N ARG A 61 4.36 10.68 -5.28
CA ARG A 61 4.89 11.93 -4.70
C ARG A 61 4.51 13.17 -5.52
N ILE A 62 4.51 13.06 -6.84
CA ILE A 62 4.19 14.17 -7.74
C ILE A 62 2.71 14.63 -7.61
N LEU A 63 1.81 13.75 -7.16
CA LEU A 63 0.38 14.08 -7.01
C LEU A 63 0.07 14.85 -5.73
N TYR A 64 0.95 14.83 -4.74
CA TYR A 64 0.72 15.44 -3.43
C TYR A 64 1.80 16.47 -3.14
N SER A 65 1.45 17.76 -3.08
CA SER A 65 2.41 18.83 -2.73
C SER A 65 3.03 18.60 -1.35
N GLU A 66 2.24 18.05 -0.42
CA GLU A 66 2.66 17.75 0.95
C GLU A 66 3.19 16.31 1.12
N SER A 67 3.64 15.64 0.05
CA SER A 67 4.09 14.25 0.11
C SER A 67 5.18 14.04 1.17
N SER A 68 6.14 14.96 1.29
CA SER A 68 7.19 14.89 2.30
C SER A 68 6.66 14.92 3.73
N ARG A 69 5.58 15.67 3.98
CA ARG A 69 4.94 15.72 5.31
C ARG A 69 4.15 14.45 5.59
N LEU A 70 3.44 13.93 4.59
CA LEU A 70 2.73 12.65 4.70
C LEU A 70 3.69 11.52 5.01
N GLU A 71 4.83 11.45 4.31
CA GLU A 71 5.89 10.49 4.60
C GLU A 71 6.46 10.68 6.00
N ASN A 72 6.75 11.91 6.41
CA ASN A 72 7.26 12.17 7.76
C ASN A 72 6.28 11.69 8.84
N ALA A 73 4.99 11.99 8.68
CA ALA A 73 3.97 11.54 9.62
C ALA A 73 3.89 10.01 9.69
N LEU A 74 3.92 9.32 8.54
CA LEU A 74 3.95 7.85 8.50
C LEU A 74 5.18 7.27 9.18
N TRP A 75 6.37 7.81 8.93
CA TRP A 75 7.60 7.38 9.58
C TRP A 75 7.57 7.56 11.09
N ARG A 76 7.03 8.69 11.58
CA ARG A 76 6.85 8.93 13.01
C ARG A 76 5.86 7.96 13.63
N SER A 77 4.74 7.70 12.95
CA SER A 77 3.74 6.73 13.40
C SER A 77 4.31 5.32 13.44
N TRP A 78 5.06 4.90 12.42
CA TRP A 78 5.74 3.60 12.41
C TRP A 78 6.75 3.48 13.55
N ALA A 79 7.63 4.47 13.73
CA ALA A 79 8.59 4.44 14.82
C ALA A 79 7.92 4.39 16.20
N LYS A 80 6.83 5.16 16.38
CA LYS A 80 6.03 5.13 17.60
C LYS A 80 5.46 3.74 17.88
N LEU A 81 4.89 3.09 16.86
CA LEU A 81 4.31 1.75 16.97
C LEU A 81 5.41 0.70 17.20
N LYS A 82 6.48 0.73 16.40
CA LYS A 82 7.57 -0.25 16.41
C LYS A 82 8.33 -0.30 17.73
N PHE A 83 8.58 0.86 18.32
CA PHE A 83 9.33 0.99 19.57
C PHE A 83 8.44 1.26 20.78
N CYS A 84 7.11 1.16 20.64
CA CYS A 84 6.13 1.41 21.70
C CYS A 84 6.38 2.74 22.45
N LEU A 85 6.67 3.82 21.72
CA LEU A 85 7.07 5.09 22.32
C LEU A 85 5.90 5.77 23.03
N SER A 86 6.17 6.30 24.23
CA SER A 86 5.22 7.15 24.94
C SER A 86 5.11 8.52 24.27
N THR A 87 3.96 9.17 24.45
CA THR A 87 3.70 10.50 23.88
C THR A 87 3.73 11.53 25.01
N ILE A 88 4.58 12.54 24.88
CA ILE A 88 4.61 13.69 25.80
C ILE A 88 3.44 14.62 25.43
N THR A 89 2.76 15.18 26.42
CA THR A 89 1.66 16.12 26.15
C THR A 89 2.20 17.47 25.69
N PRO A 90 1.54 18.17 24.76
CA PRO A 90 2.00 19.50 24.32
C PRO A 90 2.18 20.49 25.48
N GLY A 91 1.25 20.45 26.44
CA GLY A 91 1.30 21.32 27.62
C GLY A 91 2.55 21.15 28.48
N SER A 92 3.11 19.94 28.61
CA SER A 92 4.35 19.75 29.39
C SER A 92 5.59 20.34 28.70
N LEU A 93 5.50 20.63 27.41
CA LEU A 93 6.55 21.29 26.63
C LEU A 93 6.29 22.80 26.44
N GLY A 94 5.22 23.34 27.04
CA GLY A 94 4.77 24.72 26.80
C GLY A 94 4.20 24.96 25.39
N TRP A 95 3.78 23.89 24.70
CA TRP A 95 3.28 23.95 23.33
C TRP A 95 1.76 24.06 23.30
N TRP A 96 1.25 25.18 22.78
CA TRP A 96 -0.18 25.46 22.56
C TRP A 96 -0.68 24.90 21.22
N LYS A 97 -0.84 23.58 21.16
CA LYS A 97 -1.22 22.86 19.93
C LYS A 97 -2.55 23.34 19.33
N ASP A 98 -3.47 23.89 20.12
CA ASP A 98 -4.78 24.36 19.64
C ASP A 98 -4.68 25.59 18.73
N CYS A 99 -3.57 26.32 18.76
CA CYS A 99 -3.29 27.43 17.85
C CYS A 99 -2.65 26.99 16.53
N ASP A 100 -2.18 25.75 16.44
CA ASP A 100 -1.47 25.21 15.28
C ASP A 100 -2.40 24.35 14.42
N ILE A 101 -3.02 24.96 13.39
CA ILE A 101 -3.79 24.22 12.39
C ILE A 101 -2.80 23.51 11.45
N THR A 102 -2.52 22.23 11.76
CA THR A 102 -1.59 21.38 11.01
C THR A 102 -2.23 20.06 10.59
N TRP A 103 -3.53 20.07 10.28
CA TRP A 103 -4.23 18.88 9.78
C TRP A 103 -3.53 18.38 8.52
N LEU A 104 -3.26 17.07 8.48
CA LEU A 104 -2.51 16.46 7.40
C LEU A 104 -3.35 15.34 6.81
N TYR A 105 -4.26 15.74 5.93
CA TYR A 105 -5.18 14.82 5.29
C TYR A 105 -4.52 14.14 4.10
N GLY A 106 -4.56 12.80 4.05
CA GLY A 106 -3.88 12.03 3.03
C GLY A 106 -4.51 10.67 2.76
N PRO A 107 -4.06 9.98 1.70
CA PRO A 107 -4.62 8.69 1.29
C PRO A 107 -4.27 7.59 2.30
N LEU A 108 -5.24 6.81 2.74
CA LEU A 108 -5.03 5.59 3.51
C LEU A 108 -5.17 4.39 2.59
N ASN A 109 -4.17 3.52 2.61
CA ASN A 109 -4.24 2.21 1.98
C ASN A 109 -4.40 1.16 3.07
N SER A 110 -5.64 0.76 3.34
CA SER A 110 -5.93 -0.28 4.33
C SER A 110 -6.24 -1.59 3.64
N ASN A 111 -5.64 -2.67 4.16
CA ASN A 111 -5.89 -4.03 3.68
C ASN A 111 -7.23 -4.59 4.17
N SER A 112 -7.95 -3.83 5.01
CA SER A 112 -9.30 -4.15 5.42
C SER A 112 -10.27 -3.69 4.33
N GLU A 113 -10.93 -4.65 3.69
CA GLU A 113 -12.08 -4.52 2.78
C GLU A 113 -11.83 -4.58 1.26
N HIS A 114 -11.73 -5.81 0.76
CA HIS A 114 -12.59 -6.24 -0.36
C HIS A 114 -13.08 -7.68 -0.16
N TYR A 115 -13.59 -8.02 1.02
CA TYR A 115 -14.58 -9.10 1.06
C TYR A 115 -15.91 -8.46 0.67
N PRO A 116 -16.54 -8.84 -0.45
CA PRO A 116 -17.93 -8.44 -0.67
C PRO A 116 -18.72 -8.87 0.57
N PRO A 117 -19.65 -8.04 1.07
CA PRO A 117 -20.52 -8.46 2.16
C PRO A 117 -21.14 -9.78 1.73
N THR A 118 -20.84 -10.85 2.47
CA THR A 118 -21.52 -12.12 2.26
C THR A 118 -23.02 -11.82 2.39
N PRO A 119 -23.85 -12.18 1.39
CA PRO A 119 -25.27 -11.99 1.53
C PRO A 119 -25.71 -12.69 2.83
N PRO A 120 -26.58 -12.07 3.64
CA PRO A 120 -27.02 -12.68 4.89
C PRO A 120 -27.53 -14.08 4.56
N THR A 121 -26.89 -15.10 5.15
CA THR A 121 -27.26 -16.50 5.02
C THR A 121 -28.76 -16.60 5.22
N ALA A 122 -29.49 -16.95 4.14
CA ALA A 122 -30.93 -17.11 4.20
C ALA A 122 -31.27 -18.07 5.34
N PRO A 123 -32.24 -17.74 6.21
CA PRO A 123 -32.66 -18.67 7.24
C PRO A 123 -33.17 -19.95 6.57
N PRO A 124 -32.96 -21.13 7.18
CA PRO A 124 -33.41 -22.40 6.61
C PRO A 124 -34.91 -22.31 6.32
N PHE A 125 -35.31 -22.67 5.09
CA PHE A 125 -36.71 -22.75 4.68
C PHE A 125 -37.47 -23.64 5.68
N ARG A 126 -38.20 -23.01 6.59
CA ARG A 126 -39.16 -23.70 7.45
C ARG A 126 -40.35 -24.01 6.56
N ALA A 127 -40.43 -25.24 6.07
CA ALA A 127 -41.62 -25.76 5.40
C ALA A 127 -42.82 -25.60 6.36
N GLN A 128 -43.63 -24.58 6.13
CA GLN A 128 -44.94 -24.46 6.76
C GLN A 128 -45.89 -25.32 5.94
N PHE A 129 -46.14 -26.53 6.42
CA PHE A 129 -47.34 -27.26 6.05
C PHE A 129 -48.54 -26.48 6.61
N PHE A 130 -49.35 -25.91 5.73
CA PHE A 130 -50.68 -25.42 6.09
C PHE A 130 -51.72 -26.54 5.86
N PRO A 131 -52.78 -26.59 6.70
CA PRO A 131 -53.75 -27.69 6.74
C PRO A 131 -54.67 -27.74 5.52
#